data_AF-A0A923B8R7-F1
#
_entry.id   AF-A0A923B8R7-F1
#
_cell.length_a   1.000
_cell.length_b   1.000
_cell.length_c   1.000
_cell.angle_alpha   90.00
_cell.angle_beta   90.00
_cell.angle_gamma   90.00
#
_symmetry.space_group_name_H-M   'P 1'
#
loop_
_entity.id
_entity.type
_entity.pdbx_description
1 polymer ?
#
loop_
_entity_poly.entity_id
_entity_poly.type
_entity_poly.pdbx_seq_one_letter_code
_entity_poly.pdbx_strand_id
1 'polypeptide(L)'
;SIAPWIIIGFIVMVIVLILGISFFERAQRRLLIQYPKRATQRGMMQAERSHLPLKINTAGVIPPIFASSLLLLPLTISQFAGNSVDTNTTFGNAIVTLNQYLAHGTPLYMGLYAIGIIFFCFFYTAVVF
;
A
#
# COMPACT_ATOMS: atom_id res chain seq x y z
N SER A 1 18.73 22.06 20.99
CA SER A 1 19.73 21.41 20.11
C SER A 1 19.37 19.95 19.96
N ILE A 2 19.22 19.44 18.74
CA ILE A 2 18.91 18.01 18.52
C ILE A 2 20.13 17.21 18.95
N ALA A 3 19.92 16.20 19.79
CA ALA A 3 21.01 15.38 20.29
C ALA A 3 21.59 14.51 19.15
N PRO A 4 22.92 14.42 18.99
CA PRO A 4 23.54 13.66 17.90
C PRO A 4 23.10 12.20 17.82
N TRP A 5 22.78 11.57 18.95
CA TRP A 5 22.29 10.18 19.00
C TRP A 5 20.92 10.00 18.32
N ILE A 6 20.05 11.02 18.35
CA ILE A 6 18.73 10.97 17.68
C ILE A 6 18.91 10.94 16.17
N ILE A 7 19.87 11.72 15.66
CA ILE A 7 20.18 11.79 14.23
C ILE A 7 20.72 10.43 13.75
N ILE A 8 21.66 9.84 14.49
CA ILE A 8 22.21 8.51 14.17
C ILE A 8 21.10 7.45 14.23
N GLY A 9 20.25 7.48 15.26
CA GLY A 9 19.12 6.55 15.39
C GLY A 9 18.13 6.65 14.23
N PHE A 10 17.81 7.87 13.78
CA PHE A 10 16.93 8.10 12.64
C PHE A 10 17.52 7.56 11.34
N ILE A 11 18.82 7.77 11.09
CA ILE A 11 19.50 7.24 9.89
C ILE A 11 19.45 5.71 9.88
N VAL A 12 19.74 5.06 11.01
CA VAL A 12 19.66 3.59 11.13
C VAL A 12 18.24 3.09 10.86
N MET A 13 17.23 3.74 11.43
CA MET A 13 15.82 3.41 11.19
C MET A 13 15.49 3.46 9.69
N VAL A 14 15.88 4.54 8.99
CA VAL A 14 15.62 4.71 7.56
C VAL A 14 16.27 3.60 6.74
N ILE A 15 17.52 3.24 7.03
CA ILE A 15 18.23 2.16 6.33
C ILE A 15 17.50 0.82 6.51
N VAL A 16 17.10 0.48 7.75
CA VAL A 16 16.37 -0.75 8.04
C VAL A 16 15.04 -0.79 7.30
N LEU A 17 14.31 0.34 7.25
CA LEU A 17 13.05 0.45 6.53
C LEU A 17 13.21 0.22 5.03
N ILE A 18 14.21 0.85 4.41
CA ILE A 18 14.49 0.72 2.98
C ILE A 18 14.87 -0.72 2.63
N LEU A 19 15.74 -1.35 3.43
CA LEU A 19 16.14 -2.75 3.24
C LEU A 19 14.93 -3.68 3.39
N GLY A 20 14.08 -3.44 4.39
CA GLY A 20 12.84 -4.18 4.59
C GLY A 20 11.92 -4.10 3.37
N ILE A 21 11.62 -2.89 2.90
CA ILE A 21 10.74 -2.68 1.73
C ILE A 21 11.34 -3.33 0.48
N SER A 22 12.64 -3.16 0.22
CA SER A 22 13.29 -3.73 -0.97
C SER A 22 13.30 -5.26 -0.97
N PHE A 23 13.45 -5.88 0.21
CA PHE A 23 13.35 -7.33 0.34
C PHE A 23 11.95 -7.84 -0.04
N PHE A 24 10.90 -7.22 0.47
CA PHE A 24 9.52 -7.59 0.14
C PHE A 24 9.17 -7.31 -1.32
N GLU A 25 9.67 -6.23 -1.91
CA GLU A 25 9.42 -5.89 -3.31
C GLU A 25 10.09 -6.88 -4.28
N ARG A 26 11.30 -7.34 -3.96
CA ARG A 26 12.04 -8.30 -4.80
C ARG A 26 11.59 -9.75 -4.60
N ALA A 27 10.75 -10.02 -3.60
CA ALA A 27 10.25 -11.35 -3.31
C ALA A 27 9.33 -11.85 -4.44
N GLN A 28 9.76 -12.92 -5.09
CA GLN A 28 9.07 -13.55 -6.21
C GLN A 28 8.90 -15.04 -5.95
N ARG A 29 7.72 -15.56 -6.25
CA ARG A 29 7.40 -16.98 -6.24
C ARG A 29 7.85 -17.57 -7.59
N ARG A 30 8.78 -18.53 -7.54
CA ARG A 30 9.22 -19.28 -8.73
C ARG A 30 8.28 -20.45 -8.97
N LEU A 31 7.44 -20.37 -10.00
CA LEU A 31 6.57 -21.49 -10.41
C LEU A 31 7.28 -22.29 -11.51
N LEU A 32 7.59 -23.56 -11.28
CA LEU A 32 8.24 -24.43 -12.26
C LEU A 32 7.23 -24.81 -13.35
N ILE A 33 7.52 -24.45 -14.60
CA ILE A 33 6.74 -24.85 -15.77
C ILE A 33 7.60 -25.78 -16.61
N GLN A 34 7.06 -26.96 -16.92
CA GLN A 34 7.66 -27.88 -17.86
C GLN A 34 7.03 -27.62 -19.22
N TYR A 35 7.81 -27.12 -20.18
CA TYR A 35 7.33 -26.99 -21.55
C TYR A 35 7.30 -28.38 -22.20
N PRO A 36 6.13 -28.89 -22.63
CA PRO A 36 6.06 -30.18 -23.30
C PRO A 36 6.73 -30.07 -24.67
N LYS A 37 7.94 -30.62 -24.80
CA LYS A 37 8.64 -30.75 -26.09
C LYS A 37 8.24 -32.07 -26.73
N ARG A 38 7.99 -32.08 -28.04
CA ARG A 38 7.63 -33.31 -28.78
C ARG A 38 8.72 -34.37 -28.57
N ALA A 39 8.31 -35.58 -28.15
CA ALA A 39 9.21 -36.72 -28.03
C ALA A 39 9.67 -37.17 -29.42
N THR A 40 10.94 -36.97 -29.74
CA THR A 40 11.55 -37.56 -30.95
C THR A 40 12.00 -38.99 -30.64
N GLN A 41 11.73 -39.89 -31.58
CA GLN A 41 11.80 -41.37 -31.49
C GLN A 41 13.14 -42.00 -31.04
N ARG A 42 14.19 -41.21 -30.71
CA ARG A 42 15.55 -41.72 -30.47
C ARG A 42 16.39 -40.96 -29.42
N GLY A 43 15.80 -40.13 -28.58
CA GLY A 43 16.57 -39.39 -27.58
C GLY A 43 15.76 -39.05 -26.35
N MET A 44 16.35 -39.30 -25.18
CA MET A 44 15.82 -38.95 -23.86
C MET A 44 15.19 -37.56 -23.86
N MET A 45 13.94 -37.47 -23.41
CA MET A 45 13.23 -36.22 -23.19
C MET A 45 13.95 -35.43 -22.11
N GLN A 46 14.80 -34.48 -22.49
CA GLN A 46 15.31 -33.50 -21.55
C GLN A 46 14.23 -32.43 -21.36
N ALA A 47 13.35 -32.65 -20.39
CA ALA A 47 12.43 -31.62 -19.93
C ALA A 47 13.26 -30.52 -19.25
N GLU A 48 13.64 -29.48 -20.00
CA GLU A 48 14.21 -28.27 -19.41
C GLU A 48 13.17 -27.68 -18.46
N ARG A 49 13.46 -27.69 -17.17
CA ARG A 49 12.61 -27.06 -16.16
C ARG A 49 12.76 -25.56 -16.32
N SER A 50 11.78 -24.92 -16.96
CA SER A 50 11.67 -23.46 -16.95
C SER A 50 10.91 -23.03 -15.68
N HIS A 51 11.11 -21.80 -15.23
CA HIS A 51 10.32 -21.24 -14.14
C HIS A 51 9.74 -19.91 -14.59
N LEU A 52 8.44 -19.73 -14.34
CA LEU A 52 7.79 -18.44 -14.49
C LEU A 52 7.88 -17.72 -13.13
N PRO A 53 8.60 -16.59 -13.05
CA PRO A 53 8.65 -15.80 -11.83
C PRO A 53 7.34 -15.00 -11.68
N LEU A 54 6.64 -15.18 -10.57
CA LEU A 54 5.47 -14.37 -10.21
C LEU A 54 5.85 -13.49 -9.00
N LYS A 55 5.67 -12.18 -9.12
CA LYS A 55 5.88 -11.26 -7.99
C LYS A 55 4.83 -11.52 -6.91
N ILE A 56 5.23 -11.50 -5.63
CA ILE A 56 4.32 -11.73 -4.50
C ILE A 56 3.39 -10.52 -4.29
N ASN A 57 3.90 -9.31 -4.51
CA ASN A 57 3.12 -8.07 -4.51
C ASN A 57 3.14 -7.46 -5.91
N THR A 58 2.09 -7.70 -6.71
CA THR A 58 1.91 -7.05 -8.02
C THR A 58 1.31 -5.66 -7.91
N ALA A 59 0.78 -5.28 -6.74
CA ALA A 59 0.05 -4.03 -6.55
C ALA A 59 0.95 -2.79 -6.47
N GLY A 60 2.21 -2.97 -6.09
CA GLY A 60 3.20 -1.89 -6.04
C GLY A 60 2.70 -0.70 -5.21
N VAL A 61 2.74 0.50 -5.80
CA VAL A 61 2.40 1.78 -5.14
C VAL A 61 0.93 2.18 -5.35
N ILE A 62 0.16 1.42 -6.14
CA ILE A 62 -1.21 1.79 -6.50
C ILE A 62 -2.18 1.76 -5.30
N PRO A 63 -2.19 0.74 -4.41
CA PRO A 63 -3.11 0.70 -3.28
C PRO A 63 -2.95 1.86 -2.27
N PRO A 64 -1.72 2.25 -1.85
CA PRO A 64 -1.54 3.42 -1.00
C PRO A 64 -2.03 4.72 -1.64
N ILE A 65 -1.86 4.87 -2.96
CA ILE A 65 -2.35 6.05 -3.70
C ILE A 65 -3.88 6.11 -3.64
N PHE A 66 -4.58 5.01 -3.95
CA PHE A 66 -6.04 4.97 -3.89
C PHE A 66 -6.60 5.16 -2.49
N ALA A 67 -5.96 4.58 -1.46
CA ALA A 67 -6.34 4.83 -0.08
C ALA A 67 -6.20 6.31 0.30
N SER A 68 -5.10 6.95 -0.13
CA SER A 68 -4.87 8.37 0.17
C SER A 68 -5.85 9.29 -0.56
N SER A 69 -6.14 9.04 -1.85
CA SER A 69 -7.09 9.85 -2.60
C SER A 69 -8.51 9.69 -2.06
N LEU A 70 -8.93 8.47 -1.72
CA LEU A 70 -10.26 8.20 -1.17
C LEU A 70 -10.49 8.90 0.17
N LEU A 71 -9.47 8.99 1.04
CA LEU A 71 -9.57 9.71 2.31
C LEU A 71 -9.44 11.23 2.15
N LEU A 72 -8.71 11.71 1.14
CA LEU A 72 -8.55 13.14 0.88
C LEU A 72 -9.81 13.81 0.29
N LEU A 73 -10.64 13.06 -0.44
CA LEU A 73 -11.90 13.58 -1.01
C LEU A 73 -12.91 14.07 0.05
N PRO A 74 -13.31 13.26 1.05
CA PRO A 74 -14.24 13.73 2.08
C PRO A 74 -13.61 14.83 2.94
N LEU A 75 -12.30 14.77 3.17
CA LEU A 75 -11.57 15.81 3.88
C LEU A 75 -11.62 17.17 3.17
N THR A 76 -11.37 17.20 1.86
CA THR A 76 -11.45 18.44 1.10
C THR A 76 -12.87 18.99 1.11
N ILE A 77 -13.89 18.16 0.86
CA ILE A 77 -15.31 18.56 0.94
C ILE A 77 -15.65 19.12 2.32
N SER A 78 -15.24 18.45 3.39
CA SER A 78 -15.50 18.86 4.78
C SER A 78 -14.78 20.15 5.15
N GLN A 79 -13.61 20.42 4.57
CA GLN A 79 -12.90 21.69 4.73
C GLN A 79 -13.58 22.85 3.98
N PHE A 80 -14.04 22.62 2.74
CA PHE A 80 -14.79 23.64 1.99
C PHE A 80 -16.16 23.94 2.62
N ALA A 81 -16.86 22.91 3.11
CA ALA A 81 -18.13 23.05 3.82
C ALA A 81 -17.95 23.72 5.19
N GLY A 82 -16.91 23.35 5.95
CA GLY A 82 -16.62 23.94 7.27
C GLY A 82 -16.27 25.43 7.24
N ASN A 83 -15.71 25.94 6.13
CA ASN A 83 -15.46 27.38 5.94
C ASN A 83 -16.74 28.18 5.61
N SER A 84 -17.83 27.51 5.25
CA SER A 84 -19.08 28.15 4.77
C SER A 84 -20.25 27.98 5.74
N VAL A 85 -20.05 27.32 6.89
CA VAL A 85 -21.13 26.92 7.81
C VAL A 85 -20.96 27.59 9.17
N ASP A 86 -22.00 28.30 9.61
CA ASP A 86 -22.08 28.91 10.95
C ASP A 86 -21.92 27.86 12.06
N THR A 87 -20.96 28.12 12.97
CA THR A 87 -20.58 27.24 14.10
C THR A 87 -21.69 27.07 15.15
N ASN A 88 -22.80 27.82 15.03
CA ASN A 88 -23.92 27.81 15.96
C ASN A 88 -24.99 26.73 15.67
N THR A 89 -24.89 26.01 14.55
CA THR A 89 -25.85 24.95 14.20
C THR A 89 -25.27 23.57 14.55
N THR A 90 -26.10 22.64 15.06
CA THR A 90 -25.69 21.26 15.40
C THR A 90 -24.95 20.54 14.25
N PHE A 91 -25.31 20.87 13.01
CA PHE A 91 -24.62 20.39 11.80
C PHE A 91 -23.21 20.95 11.61
N GLY A 92 -22.96 22.22 11.98
CA GLY A 92 -21.63 22.84 11.91
C GLY A 92 -20.65 22.19 12.91
N ASN A 93 -21.10 21.94 14.14
CA ASN A 93 -20.29 21.23 15.14
C ASN A 93 -20.00 19.77 14.74
N ALA A 94 -20.94 19.09 14.08
CA ALA A 94 -20.72 17.75 13.54
C ALA A 94 -19.67 17.73 12.42
N ILE A 95 -19.67 18.73 11.53
CA ILE A 95 -18.68 18.86 10.45
C ILE A 95 -17.29 19.22 11.00
N VAL A 96 -17.21 20.08 12.01
CA VAL A 96 -15.95 20.45 12.66
C VAL A 96 -15.36 19.26 13.44
N THR A 97 -16.18 18.51 14.17
CA THR A 97 -15.74 17.30 14.86
C THR A 97 -15.32 16.20 13.88
N LEU A 98 -16.04 15.99 12.78
CA LEU A 98 -15.62 15.08 11.71
C LEU A 98 -14.27 15.49 11.09
N ASN A 99 -14.05 16.79 10.83
CA ASN A 99 -12.76 17.29 10.37
C ASN A 99 -11.64 17.00 11.38
N GLN A 100 -11.90 17.14 12.68
CA GLN A 100 -10.92 16.82 13.73
C GLN A 100 -10.59 15.33 13.75
N TYR A 101 -11.58 14.45 13.62
CA TYR A 101 -11.36 12.99 13.61
C TYR A 101 -10.75 12.46 12.31
N LEU A 102 -10.92 13.15 11.19
CA LEU A 102 -10.30 12.79 9.91
C LEU A 102 -8.99 13.55 9.65
N ALA A 103 -8.57 14.46 10.54
CA ALA A 103 -7.32 15.19 10.39
C ALA A 103 -6.10 14.24 10.39
N HIS A 104 -5.10 14.60 9.58
CA HIS A 104 -3.82 13.89 9.52
C HIS A 104 -3.18 13.84 10.91
N GLY A 105 -2.80 12.65 11.37
CA GLY A 105 -2.19 12.43 12.68
C GLY A 105 -3.17 11.93 13.75
N THR A 106 -4.47 11.86 13.47
CA THR A 106 -5.40 11.17 14.36
C THR A 106 -5.32 9.65 14.21
N PRO A 107 -5.48 8.88 15.30
CA PRO A 107 -5.49 7.41 15.24
C PRO A 107 -6.58 6.86 14.31
N LEU A 108 -7.71 7.55 14.21
CA LEU A 108 -8.84 7.16 13.35
C LEU A 108 -8.48 7.29 11.87
N TYR A 109 -7.89 8.41 11.45
CA TYR A 109 -7.38 8.57 10.08
C TYR A 109 -6.33 7.50 9.75
N MET A 110 -5.39 7.24 10.67
CA MET A 110 -4.32 6.27 10.44
C MET A 110 -4.85 4.83 10.37
N GLY A 111 -5.86 4.49 11.17
CA GLY A 111 -6.54 3.20 11.12
C GLY A 111 -7.32 3.00 9.81
N LEU A 112 -8.12 3.99 9.40
CA LEU A 112 -8.82 3.95 8.12
C LEU A 112 -7.86 3.88 6.93
N TYR A 113 -6.75 4.60 6.99
CA TYR A 113 -5.71 4.56 5.96
C TYR A 113 -5.06 3.17 5.86
N ALA A 114 -4.69 2.57 6.99
CA ALA A 114 -4.12 1.22 7.02
C ALA A 114 -5.11 0.17 6.51
N ILE A 115 -6.38 0.22 6.95
CA ILE A 115 -7.43 -0.69 6.47
C ILE A 115 -7.66 -0.50 4.96
N GLY A 116 -7.70 0.75 4.49
CA GLY A 116 -7.83 1.08 3.08
C GLY A 116 -6.68 0.52 2.24
N ILE A 117 -5.43 0.65 2.70
CA ILE A 117 -4.27 0.06 2.03
C ILE A 117 -4.42 -1.46 1.92
N ILE A 118 -4.77 -2.13 3.02
CA ILE A 118 -4.91 -3.60 3.05
C ILE A 118 -6.01 -4.04 2.07
N PHE A 119 -7.18 -3.40 2.14
CA PHE A 119 -8.31 -3.69 1.26
C PHE A 119 -7.93 -3.52 -0.22
N PHE A 120 -7.37 -2.37 -0.60
CA PHE A 120 -6.98 -2.11 -1.99
C PHE A 120 -5.83 -2.99 -2.46
N CYS A 121 -4.93 -3.40 -1.56
CA CYS A 121 -3.87 -4.35 -1.89
C CYS A 121 -4.45 -5.69 -2.34
N PHE A 122 -5.36 -6.26 -1.54
CA PHE A 122 -6.03 -7.51 -1.90
C PHE A 122 -6.94 -7.36 -3.12
N PHE A 123 -7.74 -6.29 -3.17
CA PHE A 123 -8.64 -6.02 -4.30
C PHE A 123 -7.88 -5.88 -5.62
N TYR A 124 -6.79 -5.09 -5.66
CA TYR A 124 -6.00 -4.93 -6.88
C TYR A 124 -5.36 -6.26 -7.31
N THR A 125 -4.81 -7.03 -6.38
CA THR A 125 -4.27 -8.35 -6.72
C THR A 125 -5.34 -9.29 -7.28
N ALA A 126 -6.56 -9.27 -6.74
CA ALA A 126 -7.66 -10.13 -7.19
C ALA A 126 -8.27 -9.71 -8.54
N VAL A 127 -8.15 -8.44 -8.95
CA VAL A 127 -8.66 -7.96 -10.24
C VAL A 127 -7.65 -8.18 -11.37
N VAL A 128 -6.35 -8.09 -11.07
CA VAL A 128 -5.28 -8.20 -12.08
C VAL A 128 -4.89 -9.66 -12.38
N PHE A 129 -5.10 -10.57 -11.43
CA PHE A 129 -4.87 -12.01 -11.58
C PHE A 129 -6.17 -12.76 -11.93
#